data_AF-A0A1W1UPI4-F1
#
_entry.id   AF-A0A1W1UPI4-F1
#
_cell.length_a   1.000
_cell.length_b   1.000
_cell.length_c   1.000
_cell.angle_alpha   90.00
_cell.angle_beta   90.00
_cell.angle_gamma   90.00
#
_symmetry.space_group_name_H-M   'P 1'
#
loop_
_entity.id
_entity.type
_entity.pdbx_description
1 polymer ?
#
loop_
_entity_poly.entity_id
_entity_poly.type
_entity_poly.pdbx_seq_one_letter_code
_entity_poly.pdbx_strand_id
1 'polypeptide(L)'
;MSAEIELKLLVNQTFAAFLSKEMASFKVLSHTQQVLGNCYYDTPDYFFSSQRMGLRVRTINEQFILTLKTDGKVIGGLHMRPEYDVELESAVPQLHGLNRYGDLQLERPLDELQAGLKPIFSTDFLRQAWVIELGNGANIEVALDQGEIEAGDRVEPICEAEFELKHGSVDDLLTFVEYLSLTDGIRLGAVSKAKRGYQLAGVLPPLAFDWQSVWQSLSQRLAQQADNPSAVLSELLSYEQTLSESYIELLTHAALSEQQLQHGLEAFSVLYRYYQQQESLIWQAYQQQLSAKQHKICLDEDSIQEFIELNQRILQKITDLQTATDATLNAQRLLELLHRGSLVKRQLTLIKLTLR
;
A
#
# COMPACT_ATOMS: atom_id res chain seq x y z
N MET A 1 12.57 16.11 -11.45
CA MET A 1 12.28 14.95 -10.60
C MET A 1 10.96 15.20 -9.91
N SER A 2 9.95 14.38 -10.14
CA SER A 2 8.84 14.24 -9.20
C SER A 2 8.77 12.78 -8.84
N ALA A 3 9.08 12.43 -7.59
CA ALA A 3 8.67 11.13 -7.08
C ALA A 3 7.14 11.07 -7.21
N GLU A 4 6.61 9.99 -7.76
CA GLU A 4 5.19 9.70 -7.68
C GLU A 4 4.86 9.44 -6.20
N ILE A 5 3.84 10.13 -5.68
CA ILE A 5 3.36 9.98 -4.30
C ILE A 5 1.91 9.53 -4.38
N GLU A 6 1.63 8.30 -3.97
CA GLU A 6 0.28 7.73 -3.99
C GLU A 6 -0.07 7.00 -2.68
N LEU A 7 -1.30 7.12 -2.22
CA LEU A 7 -1.86 6.24 -1.20
C LEU A 7 -2.74 5.18 -1.88
N LYS A 8 -2.57 3.91 -1.51
CA LYS A 8 -3.29 2.79 -2.09
C LYS A 8 -4.19 2.10 -1.09
N LEU A 9 -5.45 1.91 -1.49
CA LEU A 9 -6.42 1.07 -0.82
C LEU A 9 -6.80 -0.12 -1.70
N LEU A 10 -6.76 -1.33 -1.15
CA LEU A 10 -7.48 -2.45 -1.73
C LEU A 10 -8.92 -2.41 -1.22
N VAL A 11 -9.87 -2.51 -2.14
CA VAL A 11 -11.28 -2.22 -1.87
C VAL A 11 -12.17 -3.33 -2.42
N ASN A 12 -13.31 -3.57 -1.79
CA ASN A 12 -14.35 -4.41 -2.39
C ASN A 12 -15.21 -3.62 -3.40
N GLN A 13 -16.02 -4.34 -4.15
CA GLN A 13 -16.89 -3.76 -5.17
C GLN A 13 -17.92 -2.77 -4.60
N THR A 14 -18.42 -3.02 -3.39
CA THR A 14 -19.36 -2.13 -2.70
C THR A 14 -18.73 -0.78 -2.42
N PHE A 15 -17.50 -0.75 -1.89
CA PHE A 15 -16.77 0.48 -1.62
C PHE A 15 -16.36 1.18 -2.91
N ALA A 16 -15.92 0.45 -3.94
CA ALA A 16 -15.60 1.06 -5.24
C ALA A 16 -16.80 1.81 -5.84
N ALA A 17 -17.98 1.20 -5.80
CA ALA A 17 -19.22 1.85 -6.25
C ALA A 17 -19.63 3.04 -5.36
N PHE A 18 -19.36 2.97 -4.06
CA PHE A 18 -19.57 4.08 -3.12
C PHE A 18 -18.62 5.25 -3.43
N LEU A 19 -17.32 5.01 -3.52
CA LEU A 19 -16.29 6.03 -3.77
C LEU A 19 -16.56 6.77 -5.09
N SER A 20 -16.92 6.04 -6.15
CA SER A 20 -17.28 6.62 -7.44
C SER A 20 -18.42 7.66 -7.33
N LYS A 21 -19.42 7.40 -6.47
CA LYS A 21 -20.50 8.37 -6.19
C LYS A 21 -20.04 9.50 -5.29
N GLU A 22 -19.20 9.20 -4.31
CA GLU A 22 -18.68 10.18 -3.36
C GLU A 22 -17.89 11.30 -4.07
N MET A 23 -17.14 10.96 -5.13
CA MET A 23 -16.39 11.93 -5.95
C MET A 23 -17.24 13.08 -6.51
N ALA A 24 -18.55 12.85 -6.74
CA ALA A 24 -19.46 13.89 -7.21
C ALA A 24 -19.69 15.02 -6.18
N SER A 25 -19.31 14.82 -4.92
CA SER A 25 -19.43 15.82 -3.85
C SER A 25 -18.26 16.81 -3.81
N PHE A 26 -17.24 16.61 -4.65
CA PHE A 26 -16.03 17.43 -4.68
C PHE A 26 -15.94 18.25 -5.98
N LYS A 27 -15.01 19.21 -6.01
CA LYS A 27 -14.68 19.96 -7.22
C LYS A 27 -13.80 19.09 -8.13
N VAL A 28 -14.42 18.48 -9.14
CA VAL A 28 -13.75 17.65 -10.15
C VAL A 28 -13.21 18.54 -11.28
N LEU A 29 -11.89 18.55 -11.47
CA LEU A 29 -11.21 19.22 -12.58
C LEU A 29 -11.26 18.40 -13.87
N SER A 30 -11.14 17.09 -13.76
CA SER A 30 -11.26 16.15 -14.88
C SER A 30 -11.79 14.80 -14.41
N HIS A 31 -12.44 14.08 -15.31
CA HIS A 31 -12.92 12.71 -15.10
C HIS A 31 -12.68 11.91 -16.38
N THR A 32 -12.06 10.74 -16.24
CA THR A 32 -11.75 9.85 -17.36
C THR A 32 -12.12 8.40 -17.03
N GLN A 33 -12.37 7.62 -18.09
CA GLN A 33 -12.50 6.16 -18.03
C GLN A 33 -11.73 5.56 -19.19
N GLN A 34 -10.78 4.68 -18.88
CA GLN A 34 -9.86 4.13 -19.87
C GLN A 34 -9.55 2.67 -19.56
N VAL A 35 -9.50 1.83 -20.60
CA VAL A 35 -8.97 0.47 -20.50
C VAL A 35 -7.46 0.55 -20.61
N LEU A 36 -6.75 0.05 -19.60
CA LEU A 36 -5.30 0.07 -19.53
C LEU A 36 -4.77 -1.35 -19.64
N GLY A 37 -4.08 -1.64 -20.74
CA GLY A 37 -3.32 -2.88 -20.89
C GLY A 37 -1.87 -2.64 -20.54
N ASN A 38 -1.27 -3.49 -19.71
CA ASN A 38 0.12 -3.35 -19.31
C ASN A 38 0.83 -4.69 -19.43
N CYS A 39 2.02 -4.72 -20.03
CA CYS A 39 2.89 -5.88 -20.01
C CYS A 39 4.15 -5.54 -19.22
N TYR A 40 4.47 -6.35 -18.23
CA TYR A 40 5.67 -6.21 -17.40
C TYR A 40 6.80 -7.07 -17.96
N TYR A 41 7.99 -6.48 -18.02
CA TYR A 41 9.17 -7.09 -18.62
C TYR A 41 10.30 -7.19 -17.60
N ASP A 42 11.06 -8.28 -17.67
CA ASP A 42 12.29 -8.43 -16.89
C ASP A 42 13.31 -9.27 -17.65
N THR A 43 14.54 -9.32 -17.14
CA THR A 43 15.59 -10.20 -17.63
C THR A 43 15.39 -11.63 -17.08
N PRO A 44 16.06 -12.66 -17.63
CA PRO A 44 15.86 -14.04 -17.18
C PRO A 44 16.25 -14.30 -15.71
N ASP A 45 17.10 -13.44 -15.16
CA ASP A 45 17.53 -13.41 -13.76
C ASP A 45 16.70 -12.44 -12.88
N TYR A 46 15.62 -11.86 -13.42
CA TYR A 46 14.69 -10.96 -12.72
C TYR A 46 15.35 -9.75 -12.07
N PHE A 47 16.22 -9.07 -12.82
CA PHE A 47 16.98 -7.94 -12.32
C PHE A 47 16.12 -6.81 -11.79
N PHE A 48 15.09 -6.38 -12.54
CA PHE A 48 14.25 -5.28 -12.07
C PHE A 48 13.56 -5.66 -10.77
N SER A 49 12.97 -6.86 -10.70
CA SER A 49 12.36 -7.36 -9.46
C SER A 49 13.34 -7.41 -8.28
N SER A 50 14.55 -7.95 -8.48
CA SER A 50 15.57 -8.08 -7.42
C SER A 50 16.03 -6.72 -6.88
N GLN A 51 15.98 -5.69 -7.73
CA GLN A 51 16.29 -4.30 -7.41
C GLN A 51 15.07 -3.51 -6.91
N ARG A 52 13.94 -4.19 -6.62
CA ARG A 52 12.66 -3.57 -6.20
C ARG A 52 12.10 -2.58 -7.23
N MET A 53 12.42 -2.79 -8.51
CA MET A 53 11.96 -2.01 -9.64
C MET A 53 10.84 -2.75 -10.40
N GLY A 54 10.06 -2.01 -11.17
CA GLY A 54 9.08 -2.57 -12.10
C GLY A 54 9.16 -1.85 -13.44
N LEU A 55 9.40 -2.62 -14.51
CA LEU A 55 9.42 -2.14 -15.87
C LEU A 55 8.17 -2.64 -16.61
N ARG A 56 7.41 -1.73 -17.21
CA ARG A 56 6.24 -2.09 -18.02
C ARG A 56 6.18 -1.29 -19.31
N VAL A 57 5.48 -1.85 -20.29
CA VAL A 57 4.89 -1.07 -21.39
C VAL A 57 3.38 -1.04 -21.19
N ARG A 58 2.83 0.16 -21.08
CA ARG A 58 1.39 0.42 -21.04
C ARG A 58 0.89 0.73 -22.45
N THR A 59 -0.24 0.15 -22.81
CA THR A 59 -1.01 0.46 -24.01
C THR A 59 -2.31 1.14 -23.62
N ILE A 60 -2.57 2.30 -24.21
CA ILE A 60 -3.80 3.07 -24.00
C ILE A 60 -4.17 3.79 -25.30
N ASN A 61 -5.34 3.49 -25.89
CA ASN A 61 -5.81 4.12 -27.13
C ASN A 61 -4.72 4.18 -28.24
N GLU A 62 -4.04 3.05 -28.51
CA GLU A 62 -2.92 2.93 -29.47
C GLU A 62 -1.64 3.74 -29.11
N GLN A 63 -1.60 4.35 -27.93
CA GLN A 63 -0.39 4.96 -27.38
C GLN A 63 0.35 3.96 -26.50
N PHE A 64 1.68 4.00 -26.57
CA PHE A 64 2.56 3.09 -25.84
C PHE A 64 3.51 3.89 -24.95
N ILE A 65 3.56 3.53 -23.66
CA ILE A 65 4.41 4.22 -22.68
C ILE A 65 5.23 3.16 -21.94
N LEU A 66 6.55 3.25 -22.05
CA LEU A 66 7.46 2.53 -21.17
C LEU A 66 7.51 3.26 -19.83
N THR A 67 7.26 2.55 -18.74
CA THR A 67 7.41 3.09 -17.39
C THR A 67 8.42 2.25 -16.63
N LEU A 68 9.44 2.87 -16.06
CA LEU A 68 10.30 2.28 -15.04
C LEU A 68 10.01 2.94 -13.69
N LYS A 69 9.43 2.19 -12.75
CA LYS A 69 9.33 2.59 -11.34
C LYS A 69 10.50 1.97 -10.59
N THR A 70 11.32 2.78 -9.92
CA THR A 70 12.48 2.28 -9.16
C THR A 70 12.14 2.06 -7.69
N ASP A 71 13.11 1.56 -6.92
CA ASP A 71 13.00 1.47 -5.48
C ASP A 71 12.69 2.84 -4.85
N GLY A 72 11.95 2.82 -3.75
CA GLY A 72 11.53 4.02 -3.05
C GLY A 72 10.97 3.67 -1.68
N LYS A 73 10.24 4.62 -1.09
CA LYS A 73 9.71 4.46 0.27
C LYS A 73 8.27 3.98 0.21
N VAL A 74 7.92 3.03 1.10
CA VAL A 74 6.54 2.63 1.35
C VAL A 74 6.28 2.74 2.85
N ILE A 75 5.21 3.45 3.23
CA ILE A 75 4.79 3.63 4.62
C ILE A 75 3.31 3.25 4.72
N GLY A 76 3.02 2.04 5.22
CA GLY A 76 1.68 1.48 5.10
C GLY A 76 1.28 1.39 3.62
N GLY A 77 0.20 2.05 3.23
CA GLY A 77 -0.24 2.14 1.83
C GLY A 77 0.29 3.36 1.07
N LEU A 78 1.16 4.19 1.65
CA LEU A 78 1.72 5.38 1.00
C LEU A 78 3.01 5.01 0.26
N HIS A 79 2.99 5.08 -1.06
CA HIS A 79 4.12 4.83 -1.95
C HIS A 79 4.74 6.16 -2.38
N MET A 80 6.07 6.25 -2.31
CA MET A 80 6.85 7.38 -2.79
C MET A 80 8.03 6.85 -3.59
N ARG A 81 7.93 6.87 -4.92
CA ARG A 81 8.90 6.22 -5.79
C ARG A 81 9.28 7.10 -6.98
N PRO A 82 10.55 7.12 -7.40
CA PRO A 82 10.91 7.67 -8.70
C PRO A 82 10.26 6.86 -9.81
N GLU A 83 9.76 7.57 -10.82
CA GLU A 83 9.12 7.02 -12.01
C GLU A 83 9.68 7.71 -13.26
N TYR A 84 9.93 6.91 -14.29
CA TYR A 84 10.52 7.36 -15.54
C TYR A 84 9.69 6.85 -16.71
N ASP A 85 9.05 7.78 -17.43
CA ASP A 85 8.14 7.48 -18.54
C ASP A 85 8.73 7.84 -19.89
N VAL A 86 8.67 6.93 -20.85
CA VAL A 86 9.13 7.14 -22.22
C VAL A 86 8.02 6.73 -23.18
N GLU A 87 7.56 7.69 -23.98
CA GLU A 87 6.66 7.40 -25.11
C GLU A 87 7.37 6.51 -26.14
N LEU A 88 6.66 5.48 -26.61
CA LEU A 88 7.13 4.51 -27.59
C LEU A 88 6.28 4.55 -28.86
N GLU A 89 6.88 4.15 -29.98
CA GLU A 89 6.19 4.00 -31.27
C GLU A 89 5.40 2.67 -31.36
N SER A 90 5.66 1.71 -30.46
CA SER A 90 5.01 0.40 -30.43
C SER A 90 5.03 -0.21 -29.02
N ALA A 91 4.34 -1.34 -28.83
CA ALA A 91 4.34 -2.09 -27.57
C ALA A 91 5.68 -2.78 -27.22
N VAL A 92 6.69 -2.72 -28.10
CA VAL A 92 8.01 -3.33 -27.87
C VAL A 92 8.83 -2.43 -26.93
N PRO A 93 9.31 -2.92 -25.77
CA PRO A 93 10.06 -2.10 -24.83
C PRO A 93 11.38 -1.61 -25.42
N GLN A 94 11.67 -0.31 -25.26
CA GLN A 94 12.91 0.34 -25.71
C GLN A 94 13.56 1.13 -24.56
N LEU A 95 14.54 0.52 -23.90
CA LEU A 95 15.17 1.07 -22.70
C LEU A 95 16.04 2.30 -22.98
N HIS A 96 16.61 2.44 -24.19
CA HIS A 96 17.51 3.56 -24.51
C HIS A 96 16.88 4.94 -24.31
N GLY A 97 15.56 5.04 -24.39
CA GLY A 97 14.85 6.28 -24.09
C GLY A 97 15.06 6.77 -22.65
N LEU A 98 15.38 5.86 -21.71
CA LEU A 98 15.67 6.18 -20.32
C LEU A 98 16.98 6.98 -20.14
N ASN A 99 17.89 6.99 -21.12
CA ASN A 99 19.14 7.76 -21.07
C ASN A 99 18.91 9.28 -20.93
N ARG A 100 17.70 9.78 -21.20
CA ARG A 100 17.35 11.19 -20.99
C ARG A 100 17.28 11.57 -19.50
N TYR A 101 17.17 10.59 -18.61
CA TYR A 101 17.09 10.78 -17.16
C TYR A 101 18.49 10.63 -16.54
N GLY A 102 19.18 11.75 -16.38
CA GLY A 102 20.55 11.75 -15.83
C GLY A 102 20.65 11.34 -14.36
N ASP A 103 19.53 11.29 -13.64
CA ASP A 103 19.39 10.81 -12.26
C ASP A 103 19.12 9.30 -12.15
N LEU A 104 18.75 8.63 -13.25
CA LEU A 104 18.57 7.19 -13.27
C LEU A 104 19.92 6.49 -13.36
N GLN A 105 20.26 5.71 -12.34
CA GLN A 105 21.46 4.87 -12.30
C GLN A 105 21.05 3.40 -12.16
N LEU A 106 21.47 2.58 -13.13
CA LEU A 106 21.27 1.14 -13.11
C LEU A 106 22.62 0.45 -12.97
N GLU A 107 22.65 -0.64 -12.20
CA GLU A 107 23.88 -1.42 -11.95
C GLU A 107 24.38 -2.16 -13.21
N ARG A 108 23.52 -2.31 -14.22
CA ARG A 108 23.85 -2.96 -15.51
C ARG A 108 23.61 -2.03 -16.69
N PRO A 109 24.43 -2.12 -17.76
CA PRO A 109 24.22 -1.36 -18.99
C PRO A 109 22.86 -1.64 -19.62
N LEU A 110 22.22 -0.59 -20.18
CA LEU A 110 20.92 -0.72 -20.83
C LEU A 110 20.93 -1.71 -22.01
N ASP A 111 22.01 -1.77 -22.79
CA ASP A 111 22.15 -2.70 -23.91
C ASP A 111 22.05 -4.17 -23.47
N GLU A 112 22.67 -4.49 -22.33
CA GLU A 112 22.62 -5.83 -21.74
C GLU A 112 21.20 -6.15 -21.26
N LEU A 113 20.58 -5.22 -20.53
CA LEU A 113 19.21 -5.36 -20.04
C LEU A 113 18.22 -5.54 -21.20
N GLN A 114 18.32 -4.69 -22.23
CA GLN A 114 17.47 -4.68 -23.42
C GLN A 114 17.51 -6.03 -24.15
N ALA A 115 18.70 -6.61 -24.31
CA ALA A 115 18.87 -7.90 -24.99
C ALA A 115 18.24 -9.08 -24.22
N GLY A 116 18.09 -8.95 -22.89
CA GLY A 116 17.53 -9.98 -22.03
C GLY A 116 16.02 -9.88 -21.77
N LEU A 117 15.38 -8.77 -22.14
CA LEU A 117 13.97 -8.51 -21.78
C LEU A 117 13.02 -9.58 -22.31
N LYS A 118 12.16 -10.07 -21.42
CA LYS A 118 11.04 -10.96 -21.73
C LYS A 118 9.80 -10.53 -20.98
N PRO A 119 8.59 -10.73 -21.55
CA PRO A 119 7.35 -10.51 -20.82
C PRO A 119 7.25 -11.52 -19.66
N ILE A 120 6.81 -11.06 -18.49
CA ILE A 120 6.67 -11.88 -17.28
C ILE A 120 5.19 -12.08 -16.92
N PHE A 121 4.42 -10.99 -16.90
CA PHE A 121 3.00 -10.98 -16.60
C PHE A 121 2.36 -9.73 -17.22
N SER A 122 1.03 -9.71 -17.30
CA SER A 122 0.25 -8.54 -17.72
C SER A 122 -0.68 -8.08 -16.61
N THR A 123 -1.13 -6.83 -16.73
CA THR A 123 -2.25 -6.30 -15.94
C THR A 123 -3.20 -5.57 -16.86
N ASP A 124 -4.44 -6.00 -16.90
CA ASP A 124 -5.49 -5.49 -17.78
C ASP A 124 -6.67 -5.04 -16.92
N PHE A 125 -6.96 -3.74 -16.92
CA PHE A 125 -7.99 -3.18 -16.04
C PHE A 125 -8.63 -1.92 -16.61
N LEU A 126 -9.88 -1.68 -16.20
CA LEU A 126 -10.57 -0.42 -16.39
C LEU A 126 -10.14 0.53 -15.27
N ARG A 127 -9.56 1.67 -15.64
CA ARG A 127 -9.32 2.80 -14.74
C ARG A 127 -10.42 3.82 -14.90
N GLN A 128 -11.07 4.18 -13.80
CA GLN A 128 -11.90 5.37 -13.69
C GLN A 128 -11.18 6.38 -12.80
N ALA A 129 -10.82 7.55 -13.32
CA ALA A 129 -10.01 8.53 -12.59
C ALA A 129 -10.67 9.91 -12.53
N TRP A 130 -10.51 10.60 -11.39
CA TRP A 130 -10.95 11.96 -11.15
C TRP A 130 -9.79 12.80 -10.62
N VAL A 131 -9.55 13.98 -11.18
CA VAL A 131 -8.64 14.95 -10.55
C VAL A 131 -9.48 15.90 -9.71
N ILE A 132 -9.30 15.84 -8.39
CA ILE A 132 -10.02 16.63 -7.40
C ILE A 132 -9.17 17.82 -6.97
N GLU A 133 -9.75 19.03 -7.01
CA GLU A 133 -9.13 20.23 -6.45
C GLU A 133 -9.63 20.45 -5.02
N LEU A 134 -8.69 20.61 -4.08
CA LEU A 134 -8.98 20.93 -2.69
C LEU A 134 -9.08 22.45 -2.47
N GLY A 135 -9.69 22.85 -1.35
CA GLY A 135 -9.91 24.27 -1.03
C GLY A 135 -8.64 25.12 -0.89
N ASN A 136 -7.47 24.48 -0.70
CA ASN A 136 -6.16 25.15 -0.67
C ASN A 136 -5.40 25.11 -2.01
N GLY A 137 -6.00 24.58 -3.07
CA GLY A 137 -5.40 24.46 -4.41
C GLY A 137 -4.52 23.22 -4.61
N ALA A 138 -4.49 22.28 -3.66
CA ALA A 138 -3.91 20.97 -3.89
C ALA A 138 -4.77 20.16 -4.87
N ASN A 139 -4.13 19.30 -5.67
CA ASN A 139 -4.79 18.44 -6.65
C ASN A 139 -4.44 16.98 -6.37
N ILE A 140 -5.48 16.15 -6.24
CA ILE A 140 -5.36 14.71 -5.99
C ILE A 140 -6.07 13.98 -7.12
N GLU A 141 -5.38 13.08 -7.81
CA GLU A 141 -6.04 12.12 -8.68
C GLU A 141 -6.53 10.94 -7.85
N VAL A 142 -7.83 10.66 -7.92
CA VAL A 142 -8.45 9.46 -7.37
C VAL A 142 -8.70 8.51 -8.52
N ALA A 143 -8.09 7.33 -8.50
CA ALA A 143 -8.25 6.31 -9.53
C ALA A 143 -8.85 5.03 -8.94
N LEU A 144 -9.93 4.54 -9.53
CA LEU A 144 -10.49 3.22 -9.28
C LEU A 144 -10.07 2.27 -10.40
N ASP A 145 -9.31 1.25 -10.04
CA ASP A 145 -8.84 0.22 -10.96
C ASP A 145 -9.57 -1.10 -10.71
N GLN A 146 -10.16 -1.65 -11.78
CA GLN A 146 -10.88 -2.93 -11.73
C GLN A 146 -10.53 -3.80 -12.94
N GLY A 147 -10.03 -5.00 -12.70
CA GLY A 147 -9.57 -5.91 -13.75
C GLY A 147 -8.77 -7.06 -13.15
N GLU A 148 -7.65 -7.42 -13.78
CA GLU A 148 -6.86 -8.58 -13.36
C GLU A 148 -5.36 -8.47 -13.67
N ILE A 149 -4.59 -9.27 -12.95
CA ILE A 149 -3.18 -9.58 -13.18
C ILE A 149 -3.14 -10.98 -13.77
N GLU A 150 -2.45 -11.18 -14.89
CA GLU A 150 -2.31 -12.48 -15.54
C GLU A 150 -0.83 -12.88 -15.65
N ALA A 151 -0.49 -14.08 -15.20
CA ALA A 151 0.85 -14.65 -15.32
C ALA A 151 0.76 -16.11 -15.80
N GLY A 152 0.80 -16.30 -17.12
CA GLY A 152 0.51 -17.61 -17.73
C GLY A 152 -0.95 -17.99 -17.51
N ASP A 153 -1.21 -19.17 -16.95
CA ASP A 153 -2.56 -19.66 -16.65
C ASP A 153 -3.11 -19.19 -15.29
N ARG A 154 -2.36 -18.34 -14.56
CA ARG A 154 -2.74 -17.85 -13.23
C ARG A 154 -3.25 -16.42 -13.32
N VAL A 155 -4.35 -16.15 -12.61
CA VAL A 155 -5.05 -14.87 -12.62
C VAL A 155 -5.30 -14.41 -11.18
N GLU A 156 -5.11 -13.12 -10.92
CA GLU A 156 -5.44 -12.46 -9.65
C GLU A 156 -6.29 -11.21 -9.92
N PRO A 157 -7.43 -11.01 -9.24
CA PRO A 157 -8.28 -9.85 -9.47
C PRO A 157 -7.65 -8.53 -8.94
N ILE A 158 -7.89 -7.45 -9.67
CA ILE A 158 -7.60 -6.07 -9.29
C ILE A 158 -8.91 -5.39 -8.89
N CYS A 159 -8.95 -4.84 -7.67
CA CYS A 159 -9.98 -3.93 -7.21
C CYS A 159 -9.36 -2.99 -6.18
N GLU A 160 -8.94 -1.81 -6.62
CA GLU A 160 -8.17 -0.88 -5.80
C GLU A 160 -8.50 0.58 -6.08
N ALA A 161 -8.36 1.41 -5.04
CA ALA A 161 -8.41 2.85 -5.13
C ALA A 161 -6.99 3.41 -4.90
N GLU A 162 -6.49 4.18 -5.86
CA GLU A 162 -5.23 4.91 -5.77
C GLU A 162 -5.53 6.41 -5.62
N PHE A 163 -4.85 7.07 -4.70
CA PHE A 163 -4.92 8.51 -4.47
C PHE A 163 -3.54 9.10 -4.74
N GLU A 164 -3.34 9.71 -5.90
CA GLU A 164 -2.06 10.26 -6.33
C GLU A 164 -2.00 11.78 -6.12
N LEU A 165 -0.94 12.27 -5.47
CA LEU A 165 -0.71 13.70 -5.28
C LEU A 165 -0.16 14.32 -6.58
N LYS A 166 -0.99 15.10 -7.29
CA LYS A 166 -0.56 15.81 -8.51
C LYS A 166 0.04 17.18 -8.18
N HIS A 167 -0.47 17.85 -7.15
CA HIS A 167 0.01 19.15 -6.67
C HIS A 167 -0.36 19.34 -5.19
N GLY A 168 0.52 19.92 -4.39
CA GLY A 168 0.31 20.13 -2.95
C GLY A 168 1.31 19.34 -2.11
N SER A 169 0.90 18.96 -0.90
CA SER A 169 1.71 18.23 0.08
C SER A 169 1.16 16.83 0.37
N VAL A 170 2.00 15.96 0.94
CA VAL A 170 1.58 14.62 1.41
C VAL A 170 0.47 14.73 2.46
N ASP A 171 0.48 15.79 3.27
CA ASP A 171 -0.57 16.01 4.26
C ASP A 171 -1.93 16.32 3.63
N ASP A 172 -1.95 17.05 2.51
CA ASP A 172 -3.18 17.30 1.74
C ASP A 172 -3.78 15.98 1.26
N LEU A 173 -2.94 15.08 0.76
CA LEU A 173 -3.33 13.74 0.33
C LEU A 173 -3.95 12.93 1.47
N LEU A 174 -3.23 12.82 2.60
CA LEU A 174 -3.68 12.02 3.73
C LEU A 174 -4.94 12.60 4.39
N THR A 175 -5.03 13.92 4.51
CA THR A 175 -6.19 14.62 5.07
C THR A 175 -7.41 14.49 4.15
N PHE A 176 -7.21 14.54 2.83
CA PHE A 176 -8.28 14.27 1.88
C PHE A 176 -8.85 12.86 2.05
N VAL A 177 -7.98 11.83 2.10
CA VAL A 177 -8.44 10.45 2.27
C VAL A 177 -9.11 10.22 3.62
N GLU A 178 -8.61 10.86 4.68
CA GLU A 178 -9.22 10.81 6.01
C GLU A 178 -10.61 11.47 6.07
N TYR A 179 -10.86 12.47 5.22
CA TYR A 179 -12.15 13.15 5.10
C TYR A 179 -13.20 12.32 4.34
N LEU A 180 -12.79 11.33 3.55
CA LEU A 180 -13.71 10.43 2.88
C LEU A 180 -14.46 9.55 3.89
N SER A 181 -15.65 9.13 3.49
CA SER A 181 -16.43 8.17 4.27
C SER A 181 -15.82 6.77 4.08
N LEU A 182 -14.79 6.47 4.87
CA LEU A 182 -14.11 5.18 4.87
C LEU A 182 -15.03 4.09 5.48
N THR A 183 -16.00 3.60 4.70
CA THR A 183 -16.84 2.45 5.09
C THR A 183 -16.05 1.15 5.03
N ASP A 184 -16.62 0.06 5.58
CA ASP A 184 -15.97 -1.25 5.58
C ASP A 184 -15.79 -1.85 4.17
N GLY A 185 -14.90 -2.84 4.07
CA GLY A 185 -14.52 -3.47 2.81
C GLY A 185 -13.24 -2.91 2.19
N ILE A 186 -12.40 -2.23 2.99
CA ILE A 186 -11.18 -1.56 2.53
C ILE A 186 -10.00 -1.86 3.43
N ARG A 187 -8.78 -1.79 2.88
CA ARG A 187 -7.52 -1.86 3.63
C ARG A 187 -6.40 -1.15 2.90
N LEU A 188 -5.34 -0.76 3.62
CA LEU A 188 -4.12 -0.27 2.97
C LEU A 188 -3.50 -1.36 2.09
N GLY A 189 -3.09 -0.98 0.88
CA GLY A 189 -2.45 -1.86 -0.09
C GLY A 189 -0.97 -1.54 -0.27
N ALA A 190 -0.08 -2.10 0.56
CA ALA A 190 1.37 -1.83 0.44
C ALA A 190 2.05 -2.60 -0.71
N VAL A 191 1.42 -3.68 -1.20
CA VAL A 191 1.93 -4.49 -2.30
C VAL A 191 1.49 -3.90 -3.65
N SER A 192 2.46 -3.47 -4.46
CA SER A 192 2.17 -2.96 -5.80
C SER A 192 1.65 -4.07 -6.73
N LYS A 193 0.90 -3.69 -7.78
CA LYS A 193 0.50 -4.60 -8.86
C LYS A 193 1.69 -5.37 -9.43
N ALA A 194 2.85 -4.72 -9.55
CA ALA A 194 4.07 -5.35 -10.03
C ALA A 194 4.56 -6.48 -9.10
N LYS A 195 4.61 -6.23 -7.79
CA LYS A 195 5.03 -7.26 -6.82
C LYS A 195 4.05 -8.44 -6.79
N ARG A 196 2.73 -8.17 -6.83
CA ARG A 196 1.70 -9.21 -6.99
C ARG A 196 1.90 -10.02 -8.27
N GLY A 197 2.15 -9.36 -9.41
CA GLY A 197 2.44 -10.04 -10.67
C GLY A 197 3.67 -10.93 -10.64
N TYR A 198 4.77 -10.52 -9.99
CA TYR A 198 5.93 -11.38 -9.80
C TYR A 198 5.66 -12.56 -8.86
N GLN A 199 4.86 -12.37 -7.80
CA GLN A 199 4.41 -13.46 -6.93
C GLN A 199 3.52 -14.45 -7.71
N LEU A 200 2.56 -13.92 -8.48
CA LEU A 200 1.68 -14.68 -9.36
C LEU A 200 2.46 -15.38 -10.47
N ALA A 201 3.60 -14.84 -10.94
CA ALA A 201 4.49 -15.50 -11.89
C ALA A 201 5.37 -16.59 -11.25
N GLY A 202 5.37 -16.73 -9.92
CA GLY A 202 6.23 -17.67 -9.19
C GLY A 202 7.70 -17.24 -9.13
N VAL A 203 7.97 -15.95 -9.40
CA VAL A 203 9.31 -15.35 -9.35
C VAL A 203 9.67 -14.98 -7.92
N LEU A 204 8.75 -14.33 -7.24
CA LEU A 204 8.88 -14.02 -5.82
C LEU A 204 8.18 -15.11 -5.00
N PRO A 205 8.76 -15.53 -3.86
CA PRO A 205 8.09 -16.48 -3.00
C PRO A 205 6.78 -15.87 -2.44
N PRO A 206 5.79 -16.72 -2.13
CA PRO A 206 4.65 -16.28 -1.33
C PRO A 206 5.14 -15.75 0.03
N LEU A 207 4.34 -14.90 0.68
CA LEU A 207 4.69 -14.34 1.97
C LEU A 207 4.69 -15.44 3.05
N ALA A 208 5.84 -16.07 3.29
CA ALA A 208 6.05 -16.93 4.45
C ALA A 208 6.40 -16.03 5.65
N PHE A 209 5.52 -15.93 6.63
CA PHE A 209 5.69 -15.03 7.77
C PHE A 209 5.72 -15.80 9.09
N ASP A 210 6.93 -16.03 9.62
CA ASP A 210 7.14 -16.46 11.00
C ASP A 210 7.06 -15.23 11.93
N TRP A 211 5.84 -14.91 12.35
CA TRP A 211 5.57 -13.71 13.14
C TRP A 211 6.35 -13.70 14.47
N GLN A 212 6.66 -14.87 15.05
CA GLN A 212 7.34 -14.97 16.35
C GLN A 212 8.80 -14.55 16.22
N SER A 213 9.53 -15.13 15.27
CA SER A 213 10.92 -14.77 15.00
C SER A 213 11.06 -13.30 14.58
N VAL A 214 10.13 -12.82 13.74
CA VAL A 214 10.09 -11.42 13.32
C VAL A 214 9.82 -10.50 14.51
N TRP A 215 8.84 -10.84 15.37
CA TRP A 215 8.52 -10.04 16.55
C TRP A 215 9.65 -10.01 17.59
N GLN A 216 10.32 -11.14 17.83
CA GLN A 216 11.48 -11.19 18.73
C GLN A 216 12.60 -10.26 18.24
N SER A 217 12.91 -10.30 16.95
CA SER A 217 13.92 -9.43 16.35
C SER A 217 13.50 -7.97 16.38
N LEU A 218 12.22 -7.68 16.11
CA LEU A 218 11.65 -6.34 16.14
C LEU A 218 11.69 -5.76 17.55
N SER A 219 11.12 -6.45 18.54
CA SER A 219 11.04 -5.97 19.92
C SER A 219 12.41 -5.62 20.52
N GLN A 220 13.47 -6.36 20.15
CA GLN A 220 14.85 -6.00 20.51
C GLN A 220 15.30 -4.68 19.88
N ARG A 221 15.01 -4.44 18.60
CA ARG A 221 15.33 -3.17 17.92
C ARG A 221 14.51 -2.01 18.48
N LEU A 222 13.21 -2.21 18.74
CA LEU A 222 12.36 -1.17 19.32
C LEU A 222 12.90 -0.71 20.69
N ALA A 223 13.38 -1.64 21.52
CA ALA A 223 14.00 -1.30 22.80
C ALA A 223 15.29 -0.47 22.66
N GLN A 224 16.03 -0.63 21.57
CA GLN A 224 17.25 0.15 21.28
C GLN A 224 16.95 1.53 20.70
N GLN A 225 15.76 1.74 20.13
CA GLN A 225 15.34 2.99 19.48
C GLN A 225 14.35 3.80 20.31
N ALA A 226 14.24 3.53 21.62
CA ALA A 226 13.23 4.14 22.49
C ALA A 226 13.25 5.69 22.47
N ASP A 227 14.41 6.30 22.21
CA ASP A 227 14.57 7.76 22.11
C ASP A 227 14.03 8.35 20.78
N ASN A 228 13.57 7.51 19.84
CA ASN A 228 13.02 7.92 18.55
C ASN A 228 11.59 7.38 18.29
N PRO A 229 10.57 7.94 18.96
CA PRO A 229 9.17 7.58 18.82
C PRO A 229 8.68 7.36 17.37
N SER A 230 8.89 8.32 16.45
CA SER A 230 8.43 8.16 15.06
C SER A 230 9.12 7.01 14.32
N ALA A 231 10.39 6.69 14.64
CA ALA A 231 11.06 5.54 14.05
C ALA A 231 10.48 4.21 14.57
N VAL A 232 10.26 4.13 15.89
CA VAL A 232 9.61 2.98 16.53
C VAL A 232 8.22 2.75 15.93
N LEU A 233 7.39 3.80 15.80
CA LEU A 233 6.08 3.71 15.16
C LEU A 233 6.15 3.28 13.69
N SER A 234 7.20 3.70 12.96
CA SER A 234 7.39 3.30 11.57
C SER A 234 7.72 1.81 11.43
N GLU A 235 8.55 1.25 12.32
CA GLU A 235 8.82 -0.19 12.33
C GLU A 235 7.57 -0.99 12.74
N LEU A 236 6.79 -0.49 13.71
CA LEU A 236 5.52 -1.12 14.12
C LEU A 236 4.49 -1.12 12.98
N LEU A 237 4.32 -0.01 12.27
CA LEU A 237 3.44 0.06 11.10
C LEU A 237 3.86 -0.93 10.01
N SER A 238 5.17 -1.02 9.72
CA SER A 238 5.69 -1.99 8.74
C SER A 238 5.42 -3.44 9.16
N TYR A 239 5.55 -3.74 10.46
CA TYR A 239 5.25 -5.06 11.00
C TYR A 239 3.75 -5.37 10.90
N GLU A 240 2.89 -4.43 11.31
CA GLU A 240 1.44 -4.56 11.25
C GLU A 240 0.94 -4.81 9.81
N GLN A 241 1.52 -4.11 8.85
CA GLN A 241 1.19 -4.29 7.43
C GLN A 241 1.59 -5.69 6.94
N THR A 242 2.81 -6.12 7.25
CA THR A 242 3.30 -7.46 6.86
C THR A 242 2.45 -8.56 7.49
N LEU A 243 2.14 -8.42 8.78
CA LEU A 243 1.28 -9.35 9.50
C LEU A 243 -0.12 -9.42 8.88
N SER A 244 -0.71 -8.26 8.57
CA SER A 244 -2.04 -8.19 7.95
C SER A 244 -2.07 -8.84 6.57
N GLU A 245 -1.09 -8.54 5.71
CA GLU A 245 -1.00 -9.12 4.36
C GLU A 245 -0.86 -10.64 4.40
N SER A 246 0.03 -11.17 5.24
CA SER A 246 0.24 -12.62 5.36
C SER A 246 -1.00 -13.35 5.86
N TYR A 247 -1.73 -12.80 6.83
CA TYR A 247 -2.92 -13.47 7.35
C TYR A 247 -4.15 -13.29 6.45
N ILE A 248 -4.31 -12.16 5.77
CA ILE A 248 -5.41 -11.98 4.81
C ILE A 248 -5.32 -12.99 3.67
N GLU A 249 -4.11 -13.23 3.14
CA GLU A 249 -3.88 -14.23 2.10
C GLU A 249 -4.35 -15.62 2.58
N LEU A 250 -3.93 -16.03 3.77
CA LEU A 250 -4.33 -17.32 4.35
C LEU A 250 -5.84 -17.41 4.64
N LEU A 251 -6.44 -16.33 5.14
CA LEU A 251 -7.87 -16.26 5.49
C LEU A 251 -8.76 -16.33 4.23
N THR A 252 -8.32 -15.72 3.13
CA THR A 252 -9.10 -15.64 1.88
C THR A 252 -9.15 -16.98 1.14
N HIS A 253 -8.06 -17.75 1.19
CA HIS A 253 -7.99 -19.06 0.52
C HIS A 253 -8.55 -20.22 1.36
N ALA A 254 -9.20 -19.94 2.50
CA ALA A 254 -9.79 -20.92 3.43
C ALA A 254 -8.83 -22.07 3.81
N ALA A 255 -7.52 -21.83 3.72
CA ALA A 255 -6.47 -22.83 3.88
C ALA A 255 -5.93 -22.88 5.32
N LEU A 256 -6.62 -22.23 6.25
CA LEU A 256 -6.11 -21.89 7.56
C LEU A 256 -6.63 -22.91 8.58
N SER A 257 -5.72 -23.72 9.14
CA SER A 257 -6.05 -24.64 10.25
C SER A 257 -6.38 -23.85 11.53
N GLU A 258 -7.12 -24.46 12.45
CA GLU A 258 -7.44 -23.84 13.76
C GLU A 258 -6.17 -23.38 14.50
N GLN A 259 -5.09 -24.16 14.43
CA GLN A 259 -3.79 -23.81 14.99
C GLN A 259 -3.20 -22.55 14.35
N GLN A 260 -3.24 -22.46 13.01
CA GLN A 260 -2.77 -21.27 12.31
C GLN A 260 -3.61 -20.04 12.66
N LEU A 261 -4.93 -20.20 12.88
CA LEU A 261 -5.83 -19.11 13.23
C LEU A 261 -5.47 -18.58 14.62
N GLN A 262 -5.28 -19.49 15.57
CA GLN A 262 -4.87 -19.14 16.92
C GLN A 262 -3.51 -18.46 16.94
N HIS A 263 -2.56 -18.92 16.12
CA HIS A 263 -1.28 -18.24 15.96
C HIS A 263 -1.44 -16.81 15.42
N GLY A 264 -2.35 -16.58 14.47
CA GLY A 264 -2.60 -15.24 13.93
C GLY A 264 -3.24 -14.32 14.95
N LEU A 265 -4.27 -14.81 15.65
CA LEU A 265 -4.91 -14.07 16.72
C LEU A 265 -3.91 -13.71 17.83
N GLU A 266 -2.99 -14.62 18.19
CA GLU A 266 -1.94 -14.30 19.15
C GLU A 266 -0.96 -13.25 18.62
N ALA A 267 -0.55 -13.33 17.35
CA ALA A 267 0.33 -12.32 16.74
C ALA A 267 -0.29 -10.91 16.80
N PHE A 268 -1.56 -10.79 16.39
CA PHE A 268 -2.29 -9.52 16.49
C PHE A 268 -2.48 -9.09 17.96
N SER A 269 -2.78 -10.02 18.86
CA SER A 269 -2.94 -9.70 20.30
C SER A 269 -1.64 -9.15 20.89
N VAL A 270 -0.49 -9.76 20.59
CA VAL A 270 0.83 -9.27 21.00
C VAL A 270 1.09 -7.85 20.48
N LEU A 271 0.84 -7.60 19.20
CA LEU A 271 1.04 -6.29 18.59
C LEU A 271 0.15 -5.21 19.24
N TYR A 272 -1.15 -5.47 19.38
CA TYR A 272 -2.08 -4.48 19.91
C TYR A 272 -1.94 -4.28 21.42
N ARG A 273 -1.52 -5.31 22.19
CA ARG A 273 -1.08 -5.14 23.58
C ARG A 273 0.16 -4.25 23.66
N TYR A 274 1.11 -4.39 22.74
CA TYR A 274 2.29 -3.53 22.70
C TYR A 274 1.93 -2.06 22.45
N TYR A 275 1.05 -1.77 21.47
CA TYR A 275 0.54 -0.42 21.26
C TYR A 275 -0.13 0.16 22.52
N GLN A 276 -0.94 -0.65 23.22
CA GLN A 276 -1.60 -0.22 24.46
C GLN A 276 -0.59 0.07 25.59
N GLN A 277 0.47 -0.74 25.72
CA GLN A 277 1.52 -0.53 26.73
C GLN A 277 2.41 0.67 26.42
N GLN A 278 2.58 1.00 25.14
CA GLN A 278 3.41 2.09 24.66
C GLN A 278 2.61 3.35 24.30
N GLU A 279 1.50 3.60 24.99
CA GLU A 279 0.65 4.78 24.73
C GLU A 279 1.43 6.10 24.81
N SER A 280 2.36 6.21 25.76
CA SER A 280 3.23 7.38 25.92
C SER A 280 4.08 7.65 24.68
N LEU A 281 4.49 6.62 23.96
CA LEU A 281 5.29 6.74 22.74
C LEU A 281 4.48 7.39 21.60
N ILE A 282 3.17 7.14 21.54
CA ILE A 282 2.27 7.78 20.57
C ILE A 282 2.21 9.29 20.83
N TRP A 283 2.01 9.69 22.09
CA TRP A 283 2.02 11.09 22.50
C TRP A 283 3.37 11.76 22.25
N GLN A 284 4.48 11.08 22.52
CA GLN A 284 5.81 11.61 22.23
C GLN A 284 6.02 11.83 20.73
N ALA A 285 5.59 10.90 19.87
CA ALA A 285 5.65 11.07 18.42
C ALA A 285 4.78 12.25 17.96
N TYR A 286 3.59 12.43 18.53
CA TYR A 286 2.76 13.61 18.27
C TYR A 286 3.46 14.92 18.66
N GLN A 287 4.06 14.99 19.84
CA GLN A 287 4.83 16.17 20.27
C GLN A 287 6.03 16.44 19.35
N GLN A 288 6.69 15.40 18.85
CA GLN A 288 7.75 15.54 17.85
C GLN A 288 7.22 16.18 16.56
N GLN A 289 6.06 15.74 16.06
CA GLN A 289 5.41 16.34 14.89
C GLN A 289 5.04 17.81 15.11
N LEU A 290 4.49 18.18 16.27
CA LEU A 290 4.19 19.58 16.60
C LEU A 290 5.43 20.48 16.64
N SER A 291 6.56 19.93 17.09
CA SER A 291 7.83 20.65 17.19
C SER A 291 8.57 20.78 15.85
N ALA A 292 8.19 19.97 14.85
CA ALA A 292 8.82 19.97 13.54
C ALA A 292 8.51 21.29 12.81
N LYS A 293 9.57 22.03 12.44
CA LYS A 293 9.44 23.31 11.71
C LYS A 293 9.12 23.14 10.22
N GLN A 294 9.20 21.91 9.70
CA GLN A 294 8.99 21.58 8.30
C GLN A 294 7.74 20.72 8.17
N HIS A 295 6.81 21.18 7.33
CA HIS A 295 5.55 20.50 6.96
C HIS A 295 4.61 20.22 8.14
N LYS A 296 3.64 21.13 8.33
CA LYS A 296 2.59 20.96 9.34
C LYS A 296 1.65 19.85 8.90
N ILE A 297 1.89 18.62 9.36
CA ILE A 297 0.94 17.52 9.24
C ILE A 297 -0.31 17.88 10.07
N CYS A 298 -1.48 17.78 9.46
CA CYS A 298 -2.75 18.04 10.13
C CYS A 298 -3.08 16.86 11.05
N LEU A 299 -2.69 17.00 12.31
CA LEU A 299 -2.93 16.04 13.38
C LEU A 299 -3.23 16.82 14.66
N ASP A 300 -4.27 16.42 15.39
CA ASP A 300 -4.70 17.04 16.65
C ASP A 300 -4.79 16.02 17.78
N GLU A 301 -4.99 16.51 19.01
CA GLU A 301 -5.07 15.65 20.20
C GLU A 301 -6.25 14.67 20.12
N ASP A 302 -7.37 15.08 19.52
CA ASP A 302 -8.56 14.24 19.34
C ASP A 302 -8.26 13.05 18.42
N SER A 303 -7.48 13.26 17.36
CA SER A 303 -7.01 12.19 16.46
C SER A 303 -6.13 11.18 17.20
N ILE A 304 -5.28 11.64 18.13
CA ILE A 304 -4.43 10.76 18.96
C ILE A 304 -5.28 9.96 19.95
N GLN A 305 -6.27 10.59 20.58
CA GLN A 305 -7.19 9.91 21.48
C GLN A 305 -8.02 8.85 20.72
N GLU A 306 -8.56 9.20 19.56
CA GLU A 306 -9.29 8.25 18.71
C GLU A 306 -8.41 7.06 18.30
N PHE A 307 -7.14 7.30 17.96
CA PHE A 307 -6.17 6.24 17.67
C PHE A 307 -5.97 5.28 18.85
N ILE A 308 -5.81 5.80 20.06
CA ILE A 308 -5.63 5.01 21.29
C ILE A 308 -6.89 4.19 21.58
N GLU A 309 -8.07 4.81 21.52
CA GLU A 309 -9.34 4.11 21.71
C GLU A 309 -9.55 3.00 20.67
N LEU A 310 -9.21 3.25 19.40
CA LEU A 310 -9.31 2.25 18.34
C LEU A 310 -8.37 1.08 18.60
N ASN A 311 -7.13 1.30 19.07
CA ASN A 311 -6.22 0.21 19.46
C ASN A 311 -6.85 -0.66 20.58
N GLN A 312 -7.45 -0.04 21.59
CA GLN A 312 -8.11 -0.76 22.68
C GLN A 312 -9.30 -1.59 22.17
N ARG A 313 -10.15 -1.00 21.31
CA ARG A 313 -11.30 -1.69 20.71
C ARG A 313 -10.87 -2.85 19.81
N ILE A 314 -9.78 -2.68 19.04
CA ILE A 314 -9.23 -3.75 18.19
C ILE A 314 -8.69 -4.89 19.05
N LEU A 315 -7.91 -4.57 20.10
CA LEU A 315 -7.41 -5.57 21.04
C LEU A 315 -8.53 -6.35 21.71
N GLN A 316 -9.60 -5.67 22.15
CA GLN A 316 -10.77 -6.32 22.74
C GLN A 316 -11.40 -7.30 21.74
N LYS A 317 -11.63 -6.88 20.49
CA LYS A 317 -12.17 -7.77 19.44
C LYS A 317 -11.28 -8.99 19.19
N ILE A 318 -9.96 -8.81 19.12
CA ILE A 318 -9.02 -9.93 18.97
C ILE A 318 -9.13 -10.88 20.15
N THR A 319 -9.20 -10.35 21.38
CA THR A 319 -9.34 -11.14 22.61
C THR A 319 -10.64 -11.94 22.61
N ASP A 320 -11.76 -11.33 22.20
CA ASP A 320 -13.05 -12.02 22.10
C ASP A 320 -12.97 -13.18 21.11
N LEU A 321 -12.31 -12.99 19.95
CA LEU A 321 -12.09 -14.04 18.95
C LEU A 321 -11.24 -15.19 19.49
N GLN A 322 -10.25 -14.93 20.34
CA GLN A 322 -9.43 -15.99 20.97
C GLN A 322 -10.22 -16.89 21.94
N THR A 323 -11.33 -16.39 22.50
CA THR A 323 -12.15 -17.14 23.47
C THR A 323 -13.33 -17.88 22.82
N ALA A 324 -13.68 -17.53 21.59
CA ALA A 324 -14.79 -18.13 20.87
C ALA A 324 -14.41 -19.50 20.27
N THR A 325 -15.36 -20.44 20.25
CA THR A 325 -15.09 -21.85 19.87
C THR A 325 -15.24 -22.15 18.38
N ASP A 326 -15.75 -21.23 17.57
CA ASP A 326 -15.98 -21.45 16.14
C ASP A 326 -14.85 -20.82 15.31
N ALA A 327 -13.89 -21.65 14.91
CA ALA A 327 -12.73 -21.22 14.12
C ALA A 327 -13.13 -20.62 12.75
N THR A 328 -14.18 -21.12 12.10
CA THR A 328 -14.60 -20.62 10.78
C THR A 328 -15.19 -19.23 10.91
N LEU A 329 -16.09 -19.05 11.87
CA LEU A 329 -16.68 -17.75 12.17
C LEU A 329 -15.61 -16.74 12.66
N ASN A 330 -14.64 -17.20 13.45
CA ASN A 330 -13.55 -16.36 13.92
C ASN A 330 -12.64 -15.90 12.79
N ALA A 331 -12.32 -16.78 11.83
CA ALA A 331 -11.57 -16.43 10.64
C ALA A 331 -12.29 -15.34 9.81
N GLN A 332 -13.60 -15.51 9.60
CA GLN A 332 -14.43 -14.49 8.91
C GLN A 332 -14.42 -13.15 9.64
N ARG A 333 -14.62 -13.15 10.97
CA ARG A 333 -14.62 -11.92 11.77
C ARG A 333 -13.27 -11.24 11.84
N LEU A 334 -12.16 -12.00 11.86
CA LEU A 334 -10.83 -11.44 11.76
C LEU A 334 -10.61 -10.81 10.38
N LEU A 335 -11.02 -11.48 9.31
CA LEU A 335 -10.94 -10.94 7.96
C LEU A 335 -11.74 -9.63 7.82
N GLU A 336 -12.96 -9.60 8.35
CA GLU A 336 -13.80 -8.38 8.41
C GLU A 336 -13.12 -7.27 9.20
N LEU A 337 -12.53 -7.58 10.37
CA LEU A 337 -11.80 -6.62 11.20
C LEU A 337 -10.65 -5.96 10.43
N LEU A 338 -9.89 -6.75 9.65
CA LEU A 338 -8.78 -6.29 8.83
C LEU A 338 -9.22 -5.49 7.58
N HIS A 339 -10.50 -5.51 7.25
CA HIS A 339 -11.10 -4.73 6.15
C HIS A 339 -11.99 -3.58 6.64
N ARG A 340 -11.91 -3.20 7.92
CA ARG A 340 -12.71 -2.09 8.45
C ARG A 340 -12.11 -0.75 8.04
N GLY A 341 -12.97 0.18 7.62
CA GLY A 341 -12.52 1.54 7.32
C GLY A 341 -12.01 2.29 8.56
N SER A 342 -12.51 1.93 9.76
CA SER A 342 -11.94 2.44 11.02
C SER A 342 -10.48 2.02 11.25
N LEU A 343 -10.08 0.83 10.75
CA LEU A 343 -8.69 0.40 10.81
C LEU A 343 -7.83 1.22 9.84
N VAL A 344 -8.32 1.48 8.62
CA VAL A 344 -7.64 2.37 7.67
C VAL A 344 -7.47 3.78 8.25
N LYS A 345 -8.52 4.37 8.85
CA LYS A 345 -8.43 5.68 9.50
C LYS A 345 -7.35 5.69 10.59
N ARG A 346 -7.35 4.69 11.46
CA ARG A 346 -6.30 4.48 12.49
C ARG A 346 -4.90 4.40 11.87
N GLN A 347 -4.76 3.69 10.75
CA GLN A 347 -3.47 3.54 10.06
C GLN A 347 -3.04 4.84 9.37
N LEU A 348 -3.96 5.68 8.86
CA LEU A 348 -3.64 7.01 8.34
C LEU A 348 -3.03 7.91 9.43
N THR A 349 -3.60 7.90 10.64
CA THR A 349 -3.03 8.60 11.81
C THR A 349 -1.60 8.10 12.08
N LEU A 350 -1.36 6.79 12.01
CA LEU A 350 -0.03 6.22 12.21
C LEU A 350 0.95 6.62 11.09
N ILE A 351 0.51 6.67 9.84
CA ILE A 351 1.31 7.20 8.73
C ILE A 351 1.70 8.65 9.03
N LYS A 352 0.73 9.51 9.40
CA LYS A 352 0.96 10.91 9.78
C LYS A 352 2.01 11.05 10.90
N LEU A 353 1.97 10.19 11.93
CA LEU A 353 2.96 10.20 13.03
C LEU A 353 4.38 9.79 12.62
N THR A 354 4.53 9.07 11.51
CA THR A 354 5.82 8.48 11.05
C THR A 354 6.44 9.24 9.87
N LEU A 355 5.69 10.12 9.22
CA LEU A 355 6.20 11.03 8.20
C LEU A 355 7.22 12.01 8.82
N ARG A 356 8.25 12.37 8.05
CA ARG A 356 9.31 13.31 8.44
C ARG A 356 9.62 14.25 7.31
#